data_AF-A0A951RMJ4-F1
#
_entry.id   AF-A0A951RMJ4-F1
#
_cell.length_a   1.000
_cell.length_b   1.000
_cell.length_c   1.000
_cell.angle_alpha   90.00
_cell.angle_beta   90.00
_cell.angle_gamma   90.00
#
_symmetry.space_group_name_H-M   'P 1'
#
loop_
_entity.id
_entity.type
_entity.pdbx_description
1 polymer ?
#
loop_
_entity_poly.entity_id
_entity_poly.type
_entity_poly.pdbx_seq_one_letter_code
_entity_poly.pdbx_strand_id
1 'polypeptide(L)'
;MEIVDFFEPIDRSKLQTGRKQHPLALGHSIKSFTSDSGFPDIEDADIAIIGVQEDRNALYNEGCGLAPDYVRKYLYQLFQGPFRVRIVDLGNIRAGDQVNDTYFAVKTAVAELIRKKVIPIIIGGSQDLTYANYMAYEALGQIINIVSVDSAFDLGLKHKEDINHRNYLSTILTHQPNYLFNFTNLGYQTYLVDQDAIELMNKLYFDIYRLGVVRQDLEEVEPVVRSADIISFDISAIRQSDAPGNANVSPNGFYGEEACQIVRYAGLSDKLSSIGFYEVNPAFDQGEQTAHLVAQMIWYFFDGFYQRKNDMPDRERKDSGEYIKYVVSLKDFKNEIVFYKSKKSDRWWMEVPCPAGLQTKYDRQFLVPCSYREYQAACQDEIPEKWLQVYQKFL
;
A
#
# COMPACT_ATOMS: atom_id res chain seq x y z
N MET A 1 6.60 12.74 23.82
CA MET A 1 5.93 13.43 22.71
C MET A 1 4.77 12.55 22.35
N GLU A 2 3.56 13.07 22.49
CA GLU A 2 2.35 12.36 22.08
C GLU A 2 2.17 12.56 20.58
N ILE A 3 1.51 11.63 19.88
CA ILE A 3 1.38 11.76 18.42
C ILE A 3 0.67 13.04 18.00
N VAL A 4 -0.26 13.56 18.81
CA VAL A 4 -0.98 14.82 18.57
C VAL A 4 -0.03 16.01 18.37
N ASP A 5 1.15 16.00 19.00
CA ASP A 5 2.15 17.07 18.91
C ASP A 5 2.66 17.26 17.46
N PHE A 6 2.52 16.24 16.60
CA PHE A 6 2.95 16.28 15.22
C PHE A 6 1.92 16.87 14.25
N PHE A 7 0.64 16.95 14.65
CA PHE A 7 -0.47 17.23 13.75
C PHE A 7 -0.97 18.68 13.79
N GLU A 8 -1.40 19.16 12.63
CA GLU A 8 -2.24 20.34 12.46
C GLU A 8 -3.71 19.96 12.26
N PRO A 9 -4.63 20.73 12.88
CA PRO A 9 -6.04 20.60 12.57
C PRO A 9 -6.33 21.00 11.13
N ILE A 10 -7.26 20.29 10.48
CA ILE A 10 -7.75 20.68 9.17
C ILE A 10 -8.72 21.86 9.26
N ASP A 11 -8.68 22.71 8.25
CA ASP A 11 -9.64 23.80 8.09
C ASP A 11 -10.82 23.36 7.20
N ARG A 12 -11.91 22.91 7.83
CA ARG A 12 -13.12 22.46 7.12
C ARG A 12 -13.73 23.53 6.20
N SER A 13 -13.48 24.82 6.44
CA SER A 13 -13.99 25.89 5.57
C SER A 13 -13.31 25.89 4.20
N LYS A 14 -12.01 25.54 4.15
CA LYS A 14 -11.21 25.45 2.92
C LYS A 14 -11.47 24.18 2.11
N LEU A 15 -12.05 23.16 2.73
CA LEU A 15 -12.37 21.88 2.08
C LEU A 15 -13.71 21.89 1.33
N GLN A 16 -14.39 23.03 1.24
CA GLN A 16 -15.69 23.14 0.55
C GLN A 16 -15.51 23.59 -0.91
N THR A 17 -16.28 23.01 -1.83
CA THR A 17 -16.30 23.35 -3.28
C THR A 17 -17.32 24.44 -3.65
N GLY A 18 -17.80 25.22 -2.67
CA GLY A 18 -18.85 26.23 -2.89
C GLY A 18 -20.27 25.66 -3.09
N ARG A 19 -20.44 24.34 -3.12
CA ARG A 19 -21.75 23.67 -3.02
C ARG A 19 -22.04 23.34 -1.55
N LYS A 20 -23.29 23.53 -1.11
CA LYS A 20 -23.73 23.03 0.21
C LYS A 20 -23.51 21.52 0.25
N GLN A 21 -22.70 21.06 1.20
CA GLN A 21 -22.50 19.63 1.42
C GLN A 21 -23.83 18.99 1.82
N HIS A 22 -24.11 17.83 1.23
CA HIS A 22 -25.28 17.05 1.58
C HIS A 22 -25.09 16.46 2.99
N PRO A 23 -26.13 16.41 3.85
CA PRO A 23 -25.98 15.89 5.23
C PRO A 23 -25.45 14.45 5.33
N LEU A 24 -25.59 13.67 4.26
CA LEU A 24 -25.09 12.29 4.14
C LEU A 24 -23.73 12.17 3.45
N ALA A 25 -23.05 13.30 3.21
CA ALA A 25 -21.69 13.29 2.69
C ALA A 25 -20.73 12.66 3.72
N LEU A 26 -19.75 11.92 3.23
CA LEU A 26 -18.82 11.11 4.01
C LEU A 26 -18.04 11.94 5.04
N GLY A 27 -17.70 13.19 4.72
CA GLY A 27 -17.00 14.10 5.64
C GLY A 27 -17.79 14.45 6.92
N HIS A 28 -19.10 14.18 6.96
CA HIS A 28 -19.90 14.29 8.18
C HIS A 28 -19.78 13.04 9.07
N SER A 29 -19.49 11.88 8.49
CA SER A 29 -19.31 10.62 9.22
C SER A 29 -17.87 10.42 9.72
N ILE A 30 -16.91 11.18 9.19
CA ILE A 30 -15.50 11.18 9.62
C ILE A 30 -15.33 12.13 10.82
N LYS A 31 -14.75 11.60 11.91
CA LYS A 31 -14.32 12.42 13.06
C LYS A 31 -12.97 13.06 12.75
N SER A 32 -12.95 14.35 12.45
CA SER A 32 -11.71 15.04 12.04
C SER A 32 -11.11 15.87 13.16
N PHE A 33 -9.78 15.98 13.18
CA PHE A 33 -9.08 16.98 13.96
C PHE A 33 -9.32 18.38 13.37
N THR A 34 -10.14 19.19 14.03
CA THR A 34 -10.30 20.61 13.71
C THR A 34 -9.99 21.46 14.95
N SER A 35 -9.78 22.76 14.75
CA SER A 35 -9.57 23.68 15.88
C SER A 35 -10.75 23.71 16.86
N ASP A 36 -11.96 23.39 16.40
CA ASP A 36 -13.17 23.41 17.22
C ASP A 36 -13.40 22.07 17.97
N SER A 37 -13.09 20.93 17.35
CA SER A 37 -13.36 19.60 17.93
C SER A 37 -12.16 18.99 18.66
N GLY A 38 -10.96 19.52 18.45
CA GLY A 38 -9.72 18.95 19.00
C GLY A 38 -9.33 17.62 18.33
N PHE A 39 -8.24 17.03 18.81
CA PHE A 39 -7.69 15.79 18.27
C PHE A 39 -8.65 14.61 18.57
N PRO A 40 -9.05 13.82 17.56
CA PRO A 40 -10.05 12.77 17.74
C PRO A 40 -9.49 11.58 18.50
N ASP A 41 -10.37 10.89 19.23
CA ASP A 41 -10.04 9.61 19.85
C ASP A 41 -9.87 8.50 18.79
N ILE A 42 -8.82 7.71 18.95
CA ILE A 42 -8.35 6.67 18.01
C ILE A 42 -8.83 5.27 18.44
N GLU A 43 -9.18 5.04 19.71
CA GLU A 43 -9.41 3.69 20.27
C GLU A 43 -10.45 2.85 19.50
N ASP A 44 -11.52 3.48 19.00
CA ASP A 44 -12.60 2.80 18.28
C ASP A 44 -12.53 2.97 16.74
N ALA A 45 -11.45 3.55 16.22
CA ALA A 45 -11.29 3.77 14.79
C ALA A 45 -10.84 2.49 14.08
N ASP A 46 -11.37 2.25 12.89
CA ASP A 46 -10.86 1.22 11.98
C ASP A 46 -9.72 1.78 11.11
N ILE A 47 -9.87 3.04 10.69
CA ILE A 47 -8.99 3.70 9.74
C ILE A 47 -8.71 5.13 10.22
N ALA A 48 -7.47 5.58 10.06
CA ALA A 48 -7.03 6.94 10.30
C ALA A 48 -6.49 7.57 9.01
N ILE A 49 -7.01 8.72 8.62
CA ILE A 49 -6.47 9.52 7.51
C ILE A 49 -5.39 10.44 8.09
N ILE A 50 -4.22 10.44 7.47
CA ILE A 50 -3.09 11.31 7.80
C ILE A 50 -2.64 12.00 6.52
N GLY A 51 -2.56 13.33 6.55
CA GLY A 51 -1.84 14.08 5.52
C GLY A 51 -0.40 14.33 5.96
N VAL A 52 0.56 14.31 5.03
CA VAL A 52 1.96 14.64 5.32
C VAL A 52 2.39 15.75 4.40
N GLN A 53 2.74 16.90 4.98
CA GLN A 53 3.14 18.09 4.24
C GLN A 53 4.65 18.11 3.99
N GLU A 54 5.19 17.06 3.36
CA GLU A 54 6.62 16.91 3.08
C GLU A 54 6.88 16.65 1.60
N ASP A 55 7.63 17.55 0.98
CA ASP A 55 8.00 17.50 -0.44
C ASP A 55 9.44 17.95 -0.71
N ARG A 56 10.27 18.17 0.33
CA ARG A 56 11.66 18.63 0.15
C ARG A 56 12.53 17.66 -0.65
N ASN A 57 12.14 16.39 -0.66
CA ASN A 57 12.77 15.30 -1.38
C ASN A 57 12.05 14.95 -2.70
N ALA A 58 11.01 15.68 -3.08
CA ALA A 58 10.26 15.52 -4.32
C ALA A 58 10.97 16.24 -5.48
N LEU A 59 12.11 15.71 -5.93
CA LEU A 59 12.90 16.31 -7.02
C LEU A 59 12.02 16.60 -8.24
N TYR A 60 11.94 17.89 -8.61
CA TYR A 60 11.14 18.43 -9.72
C TYR A 60 9.61 18.32 -9.55
N ASN A 61 9.12 17.91 -8.38
CA ASN A 61 7.69 17.82 -8.07
C ASN A 61 7.35 18.60 -6.79
N GLU A 62 8.04 19.72 -6.54
CA GLU A 62 7.81 20.61 -5.40
C GLU A 62 6.36 21.11 -5.39
N GLY A 63 5.73 21.16 -4.21
CA GLY A 63 4.32 21.48 -4.03
C GLY A 63 3.43 20.26 -3.77
N CYS A 64 3.94 19.02 -3.93
CA CYS A 64 3.17 17.82 -3.64
C CYS A 64 2.79 17.68 -2.15
N GLY A 65 3.48 18.38 -1.24
CA GLY A 65 3.09 18.46 0.17
C GLY A 65 1.74 19.13 0.42
N LEU A 66 1.19 19.85 -0.57
CA LEU A 66 -0.15 20.46 -0.50
C LEU A 66 -1.29 19.47 -0.83
N ALA A 67 -0.98 18.31 -1.40
CA ALA A 67 -1.97 17.32 -1.83
C ALA A 67 -3.03 16.92 -0.78
N PRO A 68 -2.70 16.74 0.52
CA PRO A 68 -3.63 16.17 1.48
C PRO A 68 -4.99 16.88 1.52
N ASP A 69 -4.98 18.21 1.54
CA ASP A 69 -6.20 18.99 1.65
C ASP A 69 -6.99 19.04 0.33
N TYR A 70 -6.30 18.99 -0.82
CA TYR A 70 -6.95 18.86 -2.12
C TYR A 70 -7.67 17.52 -2.27
N VAL A 71 -7.06 16.41 -1.81
CA VAL A 71 -7.71 15.10 -1.81
C VAL A 71 -8.90 15.10 -0.83
N ARG A 72 -8.72 15.62 0.39
CA ARG A 72 -9.81 15.72 1.39
C ARG A 72 -11.01 16.49 0.88
N LYS A 73 -10.77 17.61 0.17
CA LYS A 73 -11.82 18.43 -0.45
C LYS A 73 -12.79 17.56 -1.25
N TYR A 74 -12.31 16.65 -2.10
CA TYR A 74 -13.17 15.74 -2.86
C TYR A 74 -13.70 14.58 -2.01
N LEU A 75 -12.85 13.94 -1.20
CA LEU A 75 -13.22 12.78 -0.40
C LEU A 75 -14.42 13.07 0.52
N TYR A 76 -14.42 14.23 1.16
CA TYR A 76 -15.46 14.61 2.13
C TYR A 76 -16.83 14.83 1.49
N GLN A 77 -16.88 15.07 0.18
CA GLN A 77 -18.12 15.26 -0.58
C GLN A 77 -18.74 13.96 -1.08
N LEU A 78 -17.97 12.88 -1.17
CA LEU A 78 -18.48 11.59 -1.61
C LEU A 78 -19.55 11.08 -0.64
N PHE A 79 -20.49 10.28 -1.13
CA PHE A 79 -21.47 9.63 -0.25
C PHE A 79 -20.86 8.40 0.39
N GLN A 80 -21.27 8.13 1.63
CA GLN A 80 -20.95 6.85 2.28
C GLN A 80 -21.63 5.70 1.52
N GLY A 81 -20.93 4.58 1.38
CA GLY A 81 -21.50 3.33 0.84
C GLY A 81 -22.41 2.61 1.85
N PRO A 82 -22.83 1.37 1.56
CA PRO A 82 -23.73 0.58 2.42
C PRO A 82 -23.01 -0.04 3.64
N PHE A 83 -22.05 0.69 4.23
CA PHE A 83 -21.22 0.26 5.35
C PHE A 83 -21.18 1.35 6.41
N ARG A 84 -21.03 0.99 7.69
CA ARG A 84 -20.89 1.98 8.78
C ARG A 84 -19.41 2.33 8.96
N VAL A 85 -19.06 3.59 8.74
CA VAL A 85 -17.68 4.04 8.88
C VAL A 85 -17.29 4.30 10.34
N ARG A 86 -16.09 3.87 10.72
CA ARG A 86 -15.38 4.26 11.95
C ARG A 86 -14.03 4.84 11.55
N ILE A 87 -14.07 6.04 10.98
CA ILE A 87 -12.90 6.70 10.40
C ILE A 87 -12.61 7.97 11.18
N VAL A 88 -11.33 8.16 11.51
CA VAL A 88 -10.80 9.41 12.04
C VAL A 88 -9.92 10.09 11.00
N ASP A 89 -9.90 11.41 10.98
CA ASP A 89 -8.92 12.19 10.23
C ASP A 89 -8.05 12.95 11.23
N LEU A 90 -6.79 12.56 11.33
CA LEU A 90 -5.87 13.12 12.32
C LEU A 90 -5.31 14.47 11.89
N GLY A 91 -5.62 14.93 10.68
CA GLY A 91 -5.10 16.16 10.12
C GLY A 91 -3.77 15.98 9.41
N ASN A 92 -2.94 17.02 9.45
CA ASN A 92 -1.70 17.08 8.68
C ASN A 92 -0.47 17.03 9.58
N ILE A 93 0.45 16.09 9.35
CA ILE A 93 1.80 16.15 9.91
C ILE A 93 2.53 17.30 9.21
N ARG A 94 2.99 18.28 10.00
CA ARG A 94 3.78 19.42 9.49
C ARG A 94 5.16 18.94 9.06
N ALA A 95 5.74 19.56 8.03
CA ALA A 95 7.17 19.46 7.82
C ALA A 95 7.92 19.96 9.05
N GLY A 96 8.78 19.12 9.61
CA GLY A 96 9.69 19.53 10.68
C GLY A 96 10.85 20.39 10.16
N ASP A 97 11.71 20.88 11.06
CA ASP A 97 12.86 21.70 10.68
C ASP A 97 13.77 20.98 9.67
N GLN A 98 13.96 19.67 9.82
CA GLN A 98 14.62 18.78 8.87
C GLN A 98 13.67 17.69 8.37
N VAL A 99 13.97 17.10 7.21
CA VAL A 99 13.18 15.98 6.66
C VAL A 99 13.14 14.78 7.63
N ASN A 100 14.24 14.54 8.33
CA ASN A 100 14.32 13.47 9.33
C ASN A 100 13.35 13.69 10.51
N ASP A 101 13.03 14.94 10.86
CA ASP A 101 12.04 15.24 11.89
C ASP A 101 10.64 14.83 11.42
N THR A 102 10.32 15.10 10.15
CA THR A 102 9.08 14.63 9.53
C THR A 102 9.02 13.11 9.44
N TYR A 103 10.11 12.45 9.06
CA TYR A 103 10.19 10.99 9.05
C TYR A 103 9.97 10.40 10.44
N PHE A 104 10.52 11.02 11.49
CA PHE A 104 10.30 10.61 12.86
C PHE A 104 8.83 10.75 13.27
N ALA A 105 8.17 11.85 12.91
CA ALA A 105 6.75 12.05 13.15
C ALA A 105 5.89 11.00 12.45
N VAL A 106 6.12 10.76 11.16
CA VAL A 106 5.40 9.74 10.38
C VAL A 106 5.63 8.34 10.95
N LYS A 107 6.89 7.96 11.23
CA LYS A 107 7.25 6.70 11.87
C LYS A 107 6.47 6.49 13.16
N THR A 108 6.45 7.51 14.03
CA THR A 108 5.83 7.44 15.35
C THR A 108 4.31 7.30 15.24
N ALA A 109 3.67 8.14 14.42
CA ALA A 109 2.22 8.11 14.21
C ALA A 109 1.75 6.78 13.60
N VAL A 110 2.42 6.30 12.55
CA VAL A 110 2.08 5.02 11.89
C VAL A 110 2.28 3.85 12.84
N ALA A 111 3.38 3.81 13.60
CA ALA A 111 3.64 2.72 14.54
C ALA A 111 2.59 2.66 15.66
N GLU A 112 2.13 3.81 16.15
CA GLU A 112 1.07 3.87 17.15
C GLU A 112 -0.27 3.37 16.59
N LEU A 113 -0.66 3.81 15.39
CA LEU A 113 -1.90 3.40 14.73
C LEU A 113 -1.93 1.89 14.48
N ILE A 114 -0.86 1.34 13.93
CA ILE A 114 -0.76 -0.11 13.68
C ILE A 114 -0.84 -0.89 15.01
N ARG A 115 -0.20 -0.40 16.09
CA ARG A 115 -0.29 -1.04 17.42
C ARG A 115 -1.73 -1.06 17.95
N LYS A 116 -2.51 -0.01 17.68
CA LYS A 116 -3.94 0.08 18.00
C LYS A 116 -4.84 -0.65 16.99
N LYS A 117 -4.28 -1.32 15.98
CA LYS A 117 -5.00 -1.98 14.87
C LYS A 117 -5.86 -1.01 14.03
N VAL A 118 -5.44 0.24 13.95
CA VAL A 118 -6.03 1.27 13.09
C VAL A 118 -5.19 1.39 11.83
N ILE A 119 -5.79 1.28 10.64
CA ILE A 119 -5.05 1.38 9.38
C ILE A 119 -4.79 2.85 9.06
N PRO A 120 -3.53 3.31 8.96
CA PRO A 120 -3.21 4.62 8.42
C PRO A 120 -3.39 4.63 6.90
N ILE A 121 -4.14 5.62 6.42
CA ILE A 121 -4.14 6.07 5.03
C ILE A 121 -3.32 7.36 4.98
N ILE A 122 -2.15 7.28 4.37
CA ILE A 122 -1.21 8.38 4.23
C ILE A 122 -1.50 9.09 2.90
N ILE A 123 -1.68 10.42 2.95
CA ILE A 123 -1.81 11.25 1.77
C ILE A 123 -0.62 12.21 1.74
N GLY A 124 0.11 12.22 0.63
CA GLY A 124 1.17 13.16 0.32
C GLY A 124 2.51 12.85 1.00
N GLY A 125 3.52 13.70 0.83
CA GLY A 125 3.78 14.43 -0.42
C GLY A 125 4.64 13.52 -1.29
N SER A 126 5.93 13.59 -1.05
CA SER A 126 6.94 12.81 -1.76
C SER A 126 6.92 11.32 -1.39
N GLN A 127 7.22 10.43 -2.34
CA GLN A 127 7.14 8.97 -2.14
C GLN A 127 8.22 8.40 -1.22
N ASP A 128 9.31 9.14 -0.95
CA ASP A 128 10.31 8.75 0.07
C ASP A 128 9.72 8.61 1.47
N LEU A 129 8.54 9.17 1.74
CA LEU A 129 7.77 8.91 2.96
C LEU A 129 7.42 7.42 3.14
N THR A 130 7.47 6.61 2.08
CA THR A 130 7.41 5.14 2.15
C THR A 130 8.51 4.58 3.06
N TYR A 131 9.70 5.19 3.08
CA TYR A 131 10.77 4.80 3.99
C TYR A 131 10.40 5.09 5.46
N ALA A 132 9.77 6.24 5.74
CA ALA A 132 9.27 6.54 7.09
C ALA A 132 8.18 5.57 7.54
N ASN A 133 7.27 5.20 6.63
CA ASN A 133 6.27 4.15 6.86
C ASN A 133 6.92 2.80 7.15
N TYR A 134 7.92 2.39 6.37
CA TYR A 134 8.72 1.18 6.62
C TYR A 134 9.39 1.18 8.00
N MET A 135 9.99 2.31 8.42
CA MET A 135 10.61 2.42 9.75
C MET A 135 9.60 2.29 10.91
N ALA A 136 8.30 2.48 10.68
CA ALA A 136 7.29 2.18 11.69
C ALA A 136 7.22 0.68 12.01
N TYR A 137 7.37 -0.17 11.00
CA TYR A 137 7.38 -1.63 11.16
C TYR A 137 8.67 -2.13 11.79
N GLU A 138 9.80 -1.48 11.50
CA GLU A 138 11.07 -1.67 12.21
C GLU A 138 10.87 -1.44 13.72
N ALA A 139 10.21 -0.34 14.12
CA ALA A 139 9.91 -0.05 15.52
C ALA A 139 8.94 -1.06 16.17
N LEU A 140 8.15 -1.78 15.37
CA LEU A 140 7.26 -2.84 15.83
C LEU A 140 7.92 -4.24 15.77
N GLY A 141 9.16 -4.33 15.26
CA GLY A 141 9.85 -5.60 15.06
C GLY A 141 9.18 -6.51 14.03
N GLN A 142 8.42 -5.94 13.08
CA GLN A 142 7.62 -6.69 12.13
C GLN A 142 8.31 -6.79 10.77
N ILE A 143 8.51 -8.02 10.32
CA ILE A 143 8.95 -8.29 8.95
C ILE A 143 7.76 -8.19 8.02
N ILE A 144 7.93 -7.47 6.91
CA ILE A 144 6.82 -7.04 6.05
C ILE A 144 7.06 -7.25 4.55
N ASN A 145 5.95 -7.26 3.82
CA ASN A 145 5.91 -7.15 2.37
C ASN A 145 5.45 -5.75 1.96
N ILE A 146 6.16 -5.14 1.00
CA ILE A 146 5.79 -3.86 0.39
C ILE A 146 5.35 -4.11 -1.05
N VAL A 147 4.19 -3.58 -1.42
CA VAL A 147 3.79 -3.46 -2.83
C VAL A 147 3.87 -1.99 -3.21
N SER A 148 4.68 -1.66 -4.20
CA SER A 148 4.69 -0.35 -4.85
C SER A 148 3.88 -0.40 -6.14
N VAL A 149 2.89 0.46 -6.29
CA VAL A 149 2.18 0.67 -7.57
C VAL A 149 2.79 1.88 -8.23
N ASP A 150 3.56 1.63 -9.28
CA ASP A 150 4.50 2.62 -9.82
C ASP A 150 4.81 2.36 -11.30
N SER A 151 5.22 3.41 -12.01
CA SER A 151 5.75 3.33 -13.37
C SER A 151 7.24 2.94 -13.42
N ALA A 152 7.99 3.14 -12.33
CA ALA A 152 9.41 2.81 -12.16
C ALA A 152 9.70 2.13 -10.81
N PHE A 153 10.95 1.73 -10.57
CA PHE A 153 11.34 1.04 -9.31
C PHE A 153 11.85 1.97 -8.21
N ASP A 154 12.19 3.21 -8.56
CA ASP A 154 12.83 4.18 -7.67
C ASP A 154 14.04 3.63 -6.92
N LEU A 155 14.90 2.99 -7.71
CA LEU A 155 16.15 2.44 -7.26
C LEU A 155 17.30 3.35 -7.75
N GLY A 156 17.99 3.99 -6.80
CA GLY A 156 19.13 4.86 -7.08
C GLY A 156 20.31 4.11 -7.69
N LEU A 157 21.02 4.77 -8.61
CA LEU A 157 22.11 4.19 -9.41
C LEU A 157 23.49 4.26 -8.74
N LYS A 158 23.65 5.08 -7.69
CA LYS A 158 24.95 5.32 -7.05
C LYS A 158 24.95 4.99 -5.56
N HIS A 159 26.08 4.49 -5.08
CA HIS A 159 26.31 4.33 -3.65
C HIS A 159 26.38 5.71 -2.97
N LYS A 160 25.63 5.87 -1.87
CA LYS A 160 25.60 7.06 -0.98
C LYS A 160 24.97 8.32 -1.57
N GLU A 161 23.86 8.19 -2.29
CA GLU A 161 22.99 9.34 -2.56
C GLU A 161 22.08 9.61 -1.36
N ASP A 162 21.76 10.88 -1.13
CA ASP A 162 20.72 11.26 -0.18
C ASP A 162 19.36 10.73 -0.67
N ILE A 163 18.53 10.32 0.29
CA ILE A 163 17.20 9.76 0.00
C ILE A 163 16.32 10.80 -0.70
N ASN A 164 15.59 10.36 -1.72
CA ASN A 164 14.54 11.09 -2.42
C ASN A 164 13.51 10.13 -3.03
N HIS A 165 12.44 10.67 -3.62
CA HIS A 165 11.37 9.84 -4.22
C HIS A 165 11.85 8.86 -5.29
N ARG A 166 12.99 9.10 -5.96
CA ARG A 166 13.51 8.23 -7.01
C ARG A 166 14.52 7.19 -6.54
N ASN A 167 14.88 7.17 -5.26
CA ASN A 167 15.87 6.23 -4.72
C ASN A 167 15.53 5.65 -3.34
N TYR A 168 14.33 5.91 -2.80
CA TYR A 168 13.94 5.45 -1.46
C TYR A 168 14.03 3.92 -1.31
N LEU A 169 13.80 3.15 -2.38
CA LEU A 169 13.92 1.71 -2.35
C LEU A 169 15.35 1.28 -2.03
N SER A 170 16.36 1.96 -2.60
CA SER A 170 17.77 1.69 -2.28
C SER A 170 18.07 1.88 -0.78
N THR A 171 17.46 2.88 -0.15
CA THR A 171 17.59 3.10 1.29
C THR A 171 16.94 1.96 2.09
N ILE A 172 15.74 1.50 1.71
CA ILE A 172 15.09 0.34 2.37
C ILE A 172 15.95 -0.93 2.24
N LEU A 173 16.47 -1.21 1.04
CA LEU A 173 17.25 -2.42 0.77
C LEU A 173 18.59 -2.46 1.52
N THR A 174 19.19 -1.30 1.76
CA THR A 174 20.48 -1.18 2.46
C THR A 174 20.32 -0.91 3.96
N HIS A 175 19.09 -0.68 4.44
CA HIS A 175 18.80 -0.45 5.85
C HIS A 175 19.14 -1.69 6.70
N GLN A 176 19.77 -1.46 7.86
CA GLN A 176 20.15 -2.53 8.79
C GLN A 176 19.70 -2.18 10.22
N PRO A 177 19.01 -3.10 10.92
CA PRO A 177 18.60 -4.44 10.47
C PRO A 177 17.45 -4.41 9.44
N ASN A 178 17.43 -5.37 8.51
CA ASN A 178 16.42 -5.41 7.43
C ASN A 178 15.12 -6.12 7.87
N TYR A 179 13.98 -5.44 7.70
CA TYR A 179 12.62 -5.91 7.97
C TYR A 179 11.78 -6.12 6.70
N LEU A 180 12.36 -5.90 5.51
CA LEU A 180 11.72 -6.20 4.24
C LEU A 180 11.91 -7.69 3.89
N PHE A 181 10.81 -8.42 3.76
CA PHE A 181 10.82 -9.80 3.26
C PHE A 181 10.60 -9.85 1.74
N ASN A 182 9.59 -9.14 1.27
CA ASN A 182 9.30 -9.06 -0.14
C ASN A 182 8.99 -7.62 -0.56
N PHE A 183 9.50 -7.26 -1.73
CA PHE A 183 9.05 -6.09 -2.45
C PHE A 183 8.41 -6.55 -3.75
N THR A 184 7.32 -5.90 -4.11
CA THR A 184 6.66 -6.09 -5.40
C THR A 184 6.49 -4.74 -6.06
N ASN A 185 6.90 -4.60 -7.32
CA ASN A 185 6.50 -3.48 -8.16
C ASN A 185 5.35 -3.89 -9.08
N LEU A 186 4.26 -3.14 -9.07
CA LEU A 186 3.09 -3.33 -9.91
C LEU A 186 2.95 -2.16 -10.88
N GLY A 187 3.07 -2.44 -12.18
CA GLY A 187 2.79 -1.46 -13.22
C GLY A 187 4.01 -0.82 -13.87
N TYR A 188 5.23 -1.30 -13.56
CA TYR A 188 6.42 -0.71 -14.16
C TYR A 188 6.39 -0.76 -15.69
N GLN A 189 7.04 0.22 -16.30
CA GLN A 189 7.13 0.37 -17.74
C GLN A 189 8.61 0.19 -18.13
N THR A 190 8.92 -0.83 -18.92
CA THR A 190 10.32 -1.24 -19.18
C THR A 190 11.20 -0.15 -19.77
N TYR A 191 10.64 0.80 -20.51
CA TYR A 191 11.40 1.92 -21.05
C TYR A 191 11.73 3.01 -20.02
N LEU A 192 11.18 2.95 -18.81
CA LEU A 192 11.49 3.81 -17.68
C LEU A 192 12.44 3.15 -16.67
N VAL A 193 12.76 1.87 -16.86
CA VAL A 193 13.53 1.06 -15.90
C VAL A 193 14.77 0.48 -16.56
N ASP A 194 15.91 0.69 -15.93
CA ASP A 194 17.19 0.15 -16.36
C ASP A 194 17.22 -1.40 -16.28
N GLN A 195 17.91 -2.06 -17.22
CA GLN A 195 17.97 -3.52 -17.25
C GLN A 195 18.75 -4.09 -16.05
N ASP A 196 19.78 -3.40 -15.55
CA ASP A 196 20.52 -3.82 -14.37
C ASP A 196 19.62 -3.80 -13.12
N ALA A 197 18.69 -2.84 -13.05
CA ALA A 197 17.70 -2.79 -11.99
C ALA A 197 16.73 -3.98 -12.06
N ILE A 198 16.25 -4.36 -13.26
CA ILE A 198 15.43 -5.57 -13.46
C ILE A 198 16.19 -6.82 -13.03
N GLU A 199 17.45 -6.96 -13.43
CA GLU A 199 18.28 -8.09 -13.01
C GLU A 199 18.47 -8.14 -11.49
N LEU A 200 18.69 -6.99 -10.85
CA LEU A 200 18.84 -6.91 -9.40
C LEU A 200 17.56 -7.34 -8.69
N MET A 201 16.39 -6.86 -9.11
CA MET A 201 15.11 -7.26 -8.53
C MET A 201 14.91 -8.78 -8.62
N ASN A 202 15.22 -9.37 -9.77
CA ASN A 202 15.15 -10.82 -9.96
C ASN A 202 16.16 -11.58 -9.08
N LYS A 203 17.41 -11.09 -8.94
CA LYS A 203 18.45 -11.67 -8.07
C LYS A 203 18.07 -11.61 -6.59
N LEU A 204 17.30 -10.60 -6.18
CA LEU A 204 16.75 -10.45 -4.83
C LEU A 204 15.41 -11.21 -4.65
N TYR A 205 14.95 -11.93 -5.69
CA TYR A 205 13.68 -12.66 -5.72
C TYR A 205 12.46 -11.77 -5.43
N PHE A 206 12.50 -10.50 -5.86
CA PHE A 206 11.37 -9.60 -5.79
C PHE A 206 10.45 -9.73 -7.00
N ASP A 207 9.18 -9.44 -6.80
CA ASP A 207 8.19 -9.49 -7.86
C ASP A 207 8.17 -8.20 -8.67
N ILE A 208 8.19 -8.30 -10.00
CA ILE A 208 8.11 -7.13 -10.90
C ILE A 208 7.09 -7.38 -12.01
N TYR A 209 5.94 -6.72 -11.92
CA TYR A 209 4.84 -6.89 -12.87
C TYR A 209 4.76 -5.71 -13.83
N ARG A 210 4.98 -5.98 -15.12
CA ARG A 210 4.91 -4.96 -16.16
C ARG A 210 3.47 -4.52 -16.38
N LEU A 211 3.23 -3.22 -16.61
CA LEU A 211 1.90 -2.64 -16.85
C LEU A 211 1.05 -3.46 -17.84
N GLY A 212 1.62 -3.82 -18.99
CA GLY A 212 0.91 -4.56 -20.04
C GLY A 212 0.49 -5.97 -19.64
N VAL A 213 1.20 -6.62 -18.72
CA VAL A 213 0.84 -7.94 -18.19
C VAL A 213 -0.30 -7.78 -17.19
N VAL A 214 -0.19 -6.81 -16.29
CA VAL A 214 -1.19 -6.53 -15.26
C VAL A 214 -2.55 -6.18 -15.89
N ARG A 215 -2.55 -5.35 -16.94
CA ARG A 215 -3.78 -4.90 -17.60
C ARG A 215 -4.49 -5.97 -18.42
N GLN A 216 -3.82 -7.08 -18.77
CA GLN A 216 -4.48 -8.19 -19.46
C GLN A 216 -5.43 -8.95 -18.54
N ASP A 217 -5.10 -9.00 -17.25
CA ASP A 217 -5.88 -9.74 -16.25
C ASP A 217 -5.69 -9.10 -14.87
N LEU A 218 -6.54 -8.11 -14.57
CA LEU A 218 -6.43 -7.36 -13.32
C LEU A 218 -6.82 -8.20 -12.08
N GLU A 219 -7.52 -9.33 -12.26
CA GLU A 219 -7.88 -10.22 -11.15
C GLU A 219 -6.64 -10.85 -10.50
N GLU A 220 -5.59 -11.12 -11.29
CA GLU A 220 -4.32 -11.65 -10.79
C GLU A 220 -3.54 -10.65 -9.91
N VAL A 221 -3.97 -9.38 -9.86
CA VAL A 221 -3.44 -8.39 -8.91
C VAL A 221 -3.95 -8.63 -7.49
N GLU A 222 -5.16 -9.17 -7.32
CA GLU A 222 -5.75 -9.41 -5.99
C GLU A 222 -4.80 -10.19 -5.05
N PRO A 223 -4.24 -11.35 -5.43
CA PRO A 223 -3.32 -12.07 -4.54
C PRO A 223 -2.04 -11.28 -4.27
N VAL A 224 -1.56 -10.49 -5.23
CA VAL A 224 -0.36 -9.65 -5.08
C VAL A 224 -0.58 -8.61 -3.98
N VAL A 225 -1.65 -7.79 -4.09
CA VAL A 225 -1.94 -6.76 -3.08
C VAL A 225 -2.42 -7.36 -1.75
N ARG A 226 -3.05 -8.54 -1.77
CA ARG A 226 -3.41 -9.28 -0.55
C ARG A 226 -2.19 -9.74 0.24
N SER A 227 -1.05 -9.90 -0.40
CA SER A 227 0.20 -10.30 0.26
C SER A 227 0.90 -9.15 1.01
N ALA A 228 0.50 -7.90 0.76
CA ALA A 228 1.15 -6.70 1.27
C ALA A 228 0.79 -6.38 2.73
N ASP A 229 1.78 -5.85 3.45
CA ASP A 229 1.59 -5.17 4.73
C ASP A 229 1.55 -3.65 4.52
N ILE A 230 2.37 -3.13 3.60
CA ILE A 230 2.38 -1.74 3.10
C ILE A 230 2.04 -1.71 1.62
N ILE A 231 1.18 -0.78 1.21
CA ILE A 231 1.07 -0.34 -0.19
C ILE A 231 1.56 1.10 -0.32
N SER A 232 2.51 1.31 -1.23
CA SER A 232 2.93 2.64 -1.68
C SER A 232 2.39 2.87 -3.09
N PHE A 233 1.57 3.90 -3.28
CA PHE A 233 0.97 4.20 -4.58
C PHE A 233 1.52 5.53 -5.08
N ASP A 234 2.38 5.49 -6.10
CA ASP A 234 2.74 6.69 -6.86
C ASP A 234 1.69 6.93 -7.94
N ILE A 235 1.17 8.15 -7.97
CA ILE A 235 0.20 8.57 -8.96
C ILE A 235 0.76 8.56 -10.39
N SER A 236 2.09 8.58 -10.58
CA SER A 236 2.77 8.42 -11.87
C SER A 236 2.47 7.08 -12.56
N ALA A 237 2.01 6.08 -11.81
CA ALA A 237 1.54 4.81 -12.35
C ALA A 237 0.28 4.95 -13.22
N ILE A 238 -0.49 6.03 -13.04
CA ILE A 238 -1.73 6.31 -13.75
C ILE A 238 -1.43 7.21 -14.96
N ARG A 239 -2.10 6.95 -16.09
CA ARG A 239 -1.91 7.77 -17.29
C ARG A 239 -2.29 9.24 -17.04
N GLN A 240 -1.57 10.15 -17.67
CA GLN A 240 -1.76 11.59 -17.54
C GLN A 240 -3.20 12.05 -17.81
N SER A 241 -3.91 11.40 -18.74
CA SER A 241 -5.29 11.81 -19.07
C SER A 241 -6.25 11.64 -17.91
N ASP A 242 -5.93 10.75 -16.97
CA ASP A 242 -6.76 10.43 -15.81
C ASP A 242 -6.20 11.05 -14.53
N ALA A 243 -4.86 11.20 -14.44
CA ALA A 243 -4.16 11.82 -13.32
C ALA A 243 -3.05 12.80 -13.79
N PRO A 244 -3.36 14.04 -14.19
CA PRO A 244 -2.37 15.01 -14.67
C PRO A 244 -1.52 15.66 -13.57
N GLY A 245 -1.97 15.64 -12.31
CA GLY A 245 -1.34 16.27 -11.15
C GLY A 245 -0.08 15.60 -10.62
N ASN A 246 0.99 15.51 -11.41
CA ASN A 246 2.35 15.13 -11.01
C ASN A 246 3.33 15.66 -12.08
N ALA A 247 4.54 16.09 -11.70
CA ALA A 247 5.57 16.52 -12.64
C ALA A 247 6.09 15.40 -13.57
N ASN A 248 6.02 14.16 -13.12
CA ASN A 248 6.56 12.96 -13.78
C ASN A 248 5.48 12.17 -14.54
N VAL A 249 4.34 12.78 -14.85
CA VAL A 249 3.24 12.10 -15.58
C VAL A 249 3.67 11.59 -16.96
N SER A 250 3.15 10.43 -17.31
CA SER A 250 3.35 9.78 -18.61
C SER A 250 2.01 9.63 -19.34
N PRO A 251 1.99 9.71 -20.69
CA PRO A 251 0.76 9.44 -21.45
C PRO A 251 0.23 8.00 -21.27
N ASN A 252 1.08 7.08 -20.82
CA ASN A 252 0.73 5.68 -20.58
C ASN A 252 0.81 5.34 -19.09
N GLY A 253 -0.12 4.53 -18.64
CA GLY A 253 -0.24 4.07 -17.25
C GLY A 253 -1.53 3.26 -17.10
N PHE A 254 -1.89 2.96 -15.84
CA PHE A 254 -3.21 2.44 -15.51
C PHE A 254 -4.29 3.45 -15.87
N TYR A 255 -5.48 2.94 -16.19
CA TYR A 255 -6.70 3.74 -16.17
C TYR A 255 -7.13 4.07 -14.74
N GLY A 256 -7.84 5.18 -14.56
CA GLY A 256 -8.34 5.57 -13.24
C GLY A 256 -9.21 4.48 -12.59
N GLU A 257 -10.04 3.78 -13.36
CA GLU A 257 -10.85 2.66 -12.88
C GLU A 257 -10.01 1.43 -12.49
N GLU A 258 -8.92 1.15 -13.21
CA GLU A 258 -7.99 0.06 -12.87
C GLU A 258 -7.30 0.37 -11.53
N ALA A 259 -6.86 1.62 -11.33
CA ALA A 259 -6.29 2.08 -10.07
C ALA A 259 -7.29 1.95 -8.90
N CYS A 260 -8.55 2.34 -9.11
CA CYS A 260 -9.61 2.16 -8.11
C CYS A 260 -9.85 0.68 -7.78
N GLN A 261 -9.80 -0.21 -8.77
CA GLN A 261 -9.96 -1.66 -8.57
C GLN A 261 -8.79 -2.26 -7.77
N ILE A 262 -7.55 -1.86 -8.07
CA ILE A 262 -6.35 -2.25 -7.31
C ILE A 262 -6.49 -1.82 -5.84
N VAL A 263 -6.92 -0.58 -5.60
CA VAL A 263 -7.08 -0.05 -4.24
C VAL A 263 -8.28 -0.70 -3.51
N ARG A 264 -9.32 -1.12 -4.24
CA ARG A 264 -10.40 -1.94 -3.66
C ARG A 264 -9.89 -3.30 -3.20
N TYR A 265 -9.05 -3.97 -3.99
CA TYR A 265 -8.41 -5.24 -3.60
C TYR A 265 -7.49 -5.05 -2.37
N ALA A 266 -6.77 -3.94 -2.30
CA ALA A 266 -6.01 -3.55 -1.11
C ALA A 266 -6.92 -3.44 0.13
N GLY A 267 -8.08 -2.81 0.00
CA GLY A 267 -9.10 -2.75 1.06
C GLY A 267 -9.55 -4.14 1.53
N LEU A 268 -9.75 -5.09 0.62
CA LEU A 268 -10.20 -6.46 0.92
C LEU A 268 -9.13 -7.36 1.59
N SER A 269 -7.88 -6.91 1.66
CA SER A 269 -6.77 -7.66 2.25
C SER A 269 -6.84 -7.62 3.77
N ASP A 270 -7.01 -8.77 4.43
CA ASP A 270 -6.98 -8.84 5.89
C ASP A 270 -5.56 -8.58 6.46
N LYS A 271 -4.52 -8.70 5.62
CA LYS A 271 -3.11 -8.53 6.00
C LYS A 271 -2.65 -7.07 5.97
N LEU A 272 -3.19 -6.28 5.05
CA LEU A 272 -2.75 -4.91 4.81
C LEU A 272 -3.00 -4.05 6.05
N SER A 273 -1.95 -3.34 6.46
CA SER A 273 -1.91 -2.56 7.70
C SER A 273 -1.53 -1.10 7.51
N SER A 274 -1.09 -0.68 6.31
CA SER A 274 -0.82 0.70 5.94
C SER A 274 -0.91 0.89 4.42
N ILE A 275 -1.42 2.05 3.97
CA ILE A 275 -1.44 2.43 2.56
C ILE A 275 -1.13 3.92 2.41
N GLY A 276 -0.32 4.29 1.41
CA GLY A 276 0.01 5.67 1.10
C GLY A 276 -0.20 6.04 -0.36
N PHE A 277 -0.62 7.28 -0.60
CA PHE A 277 -0.79 7.88 -1.92
C PHE A 277 0.14 9.09 -2.04
N TYR A 278 1.08 9.04 -2.98
CA TYR A 278 2.20 9.98 -3.08
C TYR A 278 2.25 10.70 -4.43
N GLU A 279 3.10 11.73 -4.50
CA GLU A 279 3.45 12.51 -5.69
C GLU A 279 2.31 13.29 -6.37
N VAL A 280 1.13 13.34 -5.76
CA VAL A 280 0.05 14.24 -6.20
C VAL A 280 0.52 15.68 -6.02
N ASN A 281 0.54 16.46 -7.09
CA ASN A 281 0.94 17.85 -7.05
C ASN A 281 -0.19 18.76 -7.56
N PRO A 282 -0.86 19.50 -6.64
CA PRO A 282 -1.95 20.40 -7.00
C PRO A 282 -1.57 21.47 -8.04
N ALA A 283 -0.29 21.85 -8.14
CA ALA A 283 0.16 22.86 -9.10
C ALA A 283 0.07 22.37 -10.56
N PHE A 284 0.19 21.05 -10.78
CA PHE A 284 0.06 20.41 -12.09
C PHE A 284 -1.34 19.84 -12.34
N ASP A 285 -2.22 19.83 -11.32
CA ASP A 285 -3.50 19.14 -11.36
C ASP A 285 -4.62 20.00 -11.97
N GLN A 286 -4.73 19.96 -13.30
CA GLN A 286 -5.76 20.71 -14.03
C GLN A 286 -7.16 20.28 -13.60
N GLY A 287 -7.92 21.23 -13.03
CA GLY A 287 -9.27 20.96 -12.53
C GLY A 287 -9.31 20.07 -11.29
N GLU A 288 -8.18 19.89 -10.60
CA GLU A 288 -8.03 19.01 -9.43
C GLU A 288 -8.49 17.56 -9.71
N GLN A 289 -8.27 17.12 -10.94
CA GLN A 289 -8.72 15.83 -11.45
C GLN A 289 -8.02 14.67 -10.72
N THR A 290 -6.70 14.77 -10.53
CA THR A 290 -5.92 13.78 -9.79
C THR A 290 -6.36 13.70 -8.34
N ALA A 291 -6.54 14.85 -7.67
CA ALA A 291 -7.03 14.88 -6.29
C ALA A 291 -8.40 14.21 -6.15
N HIS A 292 -9.29 14.42 -7.13
CA HIS A 292 -10.58 13.76 -7.19
C HIS A 292 -10.46 12.24 -7.42
N LEU A 293 -9.56 11.79 -8.32
CA LEU A 293 -9.32 10.37 -8.54
C LEU A 293 -8.78 9.68 -7.27
N VAL A 294 -7.80 10.28 -6.59
CA VAL A 294 -7.27 9.73 -5.32
C VAL A 294 -8.36 9.65 -4.25
N ALA A 295 -9.26 10.64 -4.18
CA ALA A 295 -10.42 10.56 -3.29
C ALA A 295 -11.33 9.36 -3.62
N GLN A 296 -11.53 9.04 -4.90
CA GLN A 296 -12.30 7.85 -5.32
C GLN A 296 -11.55 6.56 -5.00
N MET A 297 -10.23 6.53 -5.19
CA MET A 297 -9.39 5.39 -4.79
C MET A 297 -9.51 5.11 -3.29
N ILE A 298 -9.38 6.14 -2.44
CA ILE A 298 -9.58 6.03 -0.98
C ILE A 298 -11.01 5.57 -0.65
N TRP A 299 -12.02 6.03 -1.39
CA TRP A 299 -13.39 5.55 -1.20
C TRP A 299 -13.53 4.05 -1.50
N TYR A 300 -12.92 3.57 -2.58
CA TYR A 300 -12.90 2.14 -2.91
C TYR A 300 -12.08 1.31 -1.94
N PHE A 301 -11.06 1.91 -1.32
CA PHE A 301 -10.37 1.30 -0.17
C PHE A 301 -11.36 1.06 0.97
N PHE A 302 -12.18 2.06 1.33
CA PHE A 302 -13.20 1.90 2.37
C PHE A 302 -14.21 0.81 2.00
N ASP A 303 -14.69 0.80 0.76
CA ASP A 303 -15.60 -0.26 0.27
C ASP A 303 -15.00 -1.66 0.45
N GLY A 304 -13.75 -1.85 0.05
CA GLY A 304 -13.04 -3.11 0.22
C GLY A 304 -12.81 -3.46 1.70
N PHE A 305 -12.40 -2.49 2.51
CA PHE A 305 -12.11 -2.70 3.94
C PHE A 305 -13.33 -3.19 4.71
N TYR A 306 -14.49 -2.54 4.55
CA TYR A 306 -15.71 -2.96 5.25
C TYR A 306 -16.33 -4.25 4.68
N GLN A 307 -15.77 -4.80 3.60
CA GLN A 307 -16.16 -6.09 3.02
C GLN A 307 -15.17 -7.23 3.34
N ARG A 308 -14.12 -6.96 4.11
CA ARG A 308 -13.14 -7.96 4.57
C ARG A 308 -13.81 -9.19 5.16
N LYS A 309 -13.31 -10.36 4.78
CA LYS A 309 -13.85 -11.66 5.17
C LYS A 309 -13.16 -12.25 6.41
N ASN A 310 -12.03 -11.68 6.83
CA ASN A 310 -11.23 -12.16 7.96
C ASN A 310 -10.90 -13.66 7.83
N ASP A 311 -10.50 -14.07 6.63
CA ASP A 311 -10.28 -15.46 6.26
C ASP A 311 -8.85 -15.75 5.81
N MET A 312 -7.93 -14.81 6.07
CA MET A 312 -6.50 -15.10 6.06
C MET A 312 -6.18 -16.29 6.98
N PRO A 313 -5.62 -17.39 6.43
CA PRO A 313 -5.17 -18.52 7.23
C PRO A 313 -3.90 -18.16 7.99
N ASP A 314 -3.75 -18.75 9.17
CA ASP A 314 -2.54 -18.74 9.99
C ASP A 314 -2.18 -20.18 10.40
N ARG A 315 -1.12 -20.38 11.19
CA ARG A 315 -0.68 -21.73 11.60
C ARG A 315 -1.75 -22.50 12.37
N GLU A 316 -2.61 -21.82 13.13
CA GLU A 316 -3.63 -22.43 13.96
C GLU A 316 -4.92 -22.70 13.16
N ARG A 317 -5.29 -21.74 12.30
CA ARG A 317 -6.55 -21.76 11.54
C ARG A 317 -6.46 -22.55 10.25
N LYS A 318 -5.29 -22.73 9.63
CA LYS A 318 -5.17 -23.38 8.31
C LYS A 318 -5.69 -24.82 8.30
N ASP A 319 -5.51 -25.55 9.41
CA ASP A 319 -5.97 -26.93 9.58
C ASP A 319 -7.36 -27.01 10.25
N SER A 320 -8.04 -25.87 10.40
CA SER A 320 -9.43 -25.84 10.85
C SER A 320 -10.41 -26.28 9.75
N GLY A 321 -11.68 -26.49 10.12
CA GLY A 321 -12.75 -26.76 9.16
C GLY A 321 -13.11 -25.60 8.22
N GLU A 322 -12.46 -24.43 8.32
CA GLU A 322 -12.73 -23.24 7.49
C GLU A 322 -12.16 -23.34 6.06
N TYR A 323 -11.18 -24.23 5.84
CA TYR A 323 -10.46 -24.34 4.57
C TYR A 323 -10.64 -25.71 3.91
N ILE A 324 -10.42 -25.75 2.60
CA ILE A 324 -10.26 -27.00 1.83
C ILE A 324 -8.79 -27.11 1.45
N LYS A 325 -8.15 -28.21 1.85
CA LYS A 325 -6.73 -28.47 1.61
C LYS A 325 -6.56 -29.31 0.34
N TYR A 326 -5.72 -28.85 -0.58
CA TYR A 326 -5.33 -29.56 -1.79
C TYR A 326 -3.83 -29.82 -1.72
N VAL A 327 -3.41 -31.06 -1.99
CA VAL A 327 -1.99 -31.45 -1.99
C VAL A 327 -1.64 -31.87 -3.41
N VAL A 328 -0.64 -31.21 -3.98
CA VAL A 328 -0.17 -31.43 -5.34
C VAL A 328 1.26 -31.97 -5.30
N SER A 329 1.44 -33.18 -5.83
CA SER A 329 2.75 -33.81 -6.00
C SER A 329 3.18 -33.65 -7.46
N LEU A 330 4.34 -33.02 -7.72
CA LEU A 330 4.87 -32.84 -9.07
C LEU A 330 5.90 -33.92 -9.38
N LYS A 331 5.94 -34.40 -10.63
CA LYS A 331 6.76 -35.57 -11.02
C LYS A 331 8.26 -35.42 -10.71
N ASP A 332 8.82 -34.24 -10.91
CA ASP A 332 10.25 -33.95 -10.74
C ASP A 332 10.57 -33.10 -9.50
N PHE A 333 9.58 -32.90 -8.62
CA PHE A 333 9.75 -32.12 -7.39
C PHE A 333 9.59 -33.02 -6.16
N LYS A 334 10.63 -33.11 -5.34
CA LYS A 334 10.64 -33.98 -4.15
C LYS A 334 9.63 -33.56 -3.08
N ASN A 335 9.21 -32.29 -3.09
CA ASN A 335 8.30 -31.76 -2.10
C ASN A 335 6.88 -31.67 -2.70
N GLU A 336 5.88 -31.76 -1.83
CA GLU A 336 4.50 -31.49 -2.20
C GLU A 336 4.20 -30.00 -2.04
N ILE A 337 3.34 -29.46 -2.92
CA ILE A 337 2.80 -28.11 -2.77
C ILE A 337 1.40 -28.22 -2.18
N VAL A 338 1.19 -27.55 -1.05
CA VAL A 338 -0.08 -27.56 -0.34
C VAL A 338 -0.80 -26.24 -0.60
N PHE A 339 -2.04 -26.33 -1.07
CA PHE A 339 -2.93 -25.19 -1.29
C PHE A 339 -4.09 -25.22 -0.29
N TYR A 340 -4.52 -24.05 0.16
CA TYR A 340 -5.70 -23.85 0.99
C TYR A 340 -6.68 -22.94 0.27
N LYS A 341 -7.92 -23.40 0.13
CA LYS A 341 -9.03 -22.61 -0.38
C LYS A 341 -9.97 -22.23 0.77
N SER A 342 -10.27 -20.94 0.93
CA SER A 342 -11.26 -20.49 1.91
C SER A 342 -12.67 -20.89 1.48
N LYS A 343 -13.44 -21.49 2.39
CA LYS A 343 -14.87 -21.76 2.17
C LYS A 343 -15.75 -20.50 2.23
N LYS A 344 -15.22 -19.40 2.77
CA LYS A 344 -15.94 -18.13 2.96
C LYS A 344 -15.83 -17.20 1.74
N SER A 345 -14.67 -17.16 1.09
CA SER A 345 -14.39 -16.22 0.00
C SER A 345 -13.96 -16.86 -1.31
N ASP A 346 -13.75 -18.18 -1.34
CA ASP A 346 -13.13 -18.90 -2.46
C ASP A 346 -11.70 -18.46 -2.81
N ARG A 347 -11.07 -17.59 -2.01
CA ARG A 347 -9.66 -17.18 -2.17
C ARG A 347 -8.70 -18.31 -1.84
N TRP A 348 -7.51 -18.25 -2.44
CA TRP A 348 -6.49 -19.29 -2.34
C TRP A 348 -5.20 -18.79 -1.68
N TRP A 349 -4.52 -19.72 -1.03
CA TRP A 349 -3.17 -19.59 -0.49
C TRP A 349 -2.39 -20.86 -0.77
N MET A 350 -1.07 -20.72 -0.90
CA MET A 350 -0.14 -21.84 -0.99
C MET A 350 0.84 -21.80 0.18
N GLU A 351 1.18 -22.98 0.70
CA GLU A 351 2.13 -23.13 1.79
C GLU A 351 3.54 -23.32 1.26
N VAL A 352 4.45 -22.51 1.78
CA VAL A 352 5.89 -22.62 1.52
C VAL A 352 6.58 -23.12 2.79
N PRO A 353 7.30 -24.26 2.73
CA PRO A 353 7.99 -24.82 3.89
C PRO A 353 9.03 -23.84 4.44
N CYS A 354 8.87 -23.44 5.70
CA CYS A 354 9.82 -22.58 6.40
C CYS A 354 10.72 -23.42 7.34
N PRO A 355 12.07 -23.29 7.27
CA PRO A 355 13.00 -24.01 8.14
C PRO A 355 12.71 -23.80 9.63
N ALA A 356 12.86 -24.84 10.45
CA ALA A 356 12.47 -24.84 11.87
C ALA A 356 13.05 -23.67 12.69
N GLY A 357 14.27 -23.22 12.40
CA GLY A 357 14.91 -22.08 13.09
C GLY A 357 14.38 -20.70 12.71
N LEU A 358 13.58 -20.59 11.65
CA LEU A 358 13.08 -19.32 11.09
C LEU A 358 11.56 -19.15 11.23
N GLN A 359 10.86 -20.14 11.78
CA GLN A 359 9.40 -20.17 11.83
C GLN A 359 8.81 -19.01 12.64
N THR A 360 9.38 -18.70 13.81
CA THR A 360 8.94 -17.58 14.64
C THR A 360 9.21 -16.22 13.98
N LYS A 361 10.27 -16.14 13.15
CA LYS A 361 10.66 -14.91 12.45
C LYS A 361 9.77 -14.62 11.25
N TYR A 362 9.40 -15.65 10.49
CA TYR A 362 8.62 -15.53 9.24
C TYR A 362 7.21 -16.11 9.36
N ASP A 363 6.61 -16.00 10.54
CA ASP A 363 5.30 -16.59 10.84
C ASP A 363 4.17 -16.01 9.96
N ARG A 364 4.36 -14.82 9.39
CA ARG A 364 3.36 -14.15 8.53
C ARG A 364 3.63 -14.36 7.03
N GLN A 365 4.67 -15.10 6.67
CA GLN A 365 5.19 -15.19 5.29
C GLN A 365 5.12 -16.60 4.68
N PHE A 366 4.81 -17.63 5.47
CA PHE A 366 4.78 -19.02 4.99
C PHE A 366 3.51 -19.39 4.19
N LEU A 367 2.43 -18.61 4.30
CA LEU A 367 1.21 -18.74 3.49
C LEU A 367 1.15 -17.60 2.49
N VAL A 368 1.36 -17.94 1.22
CA VAL A 368 1.44 -16.97 0.13
C VAL A 368 0.08 -16.93 -0.57
N PRO A 369 -0.60 -15.77 -0.63
CA PRO A 369 -1.77 -15.59 -1.47
C PRO A 369 -1.51 -16.03 -2.92
N CYS A 370 -2.41 -16.83 -3.48
CA CYS A 370 -2.32 -17.28 -4.86
C CYS A 370 -3.68 -17.23 -5.56
N SER A 371 -3.68 -17.32 -6.89
CA SER A 371 -4.88 -17.46 -7.70
C SER A 371 -5.24 -18.94 -7.89
N TYR A 372 -6.46 -19.20 -8.37
CA TYR A 372 -6.86 -20.54 -8.79
C TYR A 372 -6.04 -21.03 -9.99
N ARG A 373 -5.61 -20.11 -10.85
CA ARG A 373 -4.76 -20.40 -12.01
C ARG A 373 -3.41 -20.98 -11.59
N GLU A 374 -2.79 -20.47 -10.53
CA GLU A 374 -1.54 -21.01 -9.98
C GLU A 374 -1.72 -22.45 -9.47
N TYR A 375 -2.86 -22.76 -8.84
CA TYR A 375 -3.20 -24.14 -8.48
C TYR A 375 -3.36 -25.04 -9.73
N GLN A 376 -4.05 -24.56 -10.76
CA GLN A 376 -4.23 -25.33 -12.01
C GLN A 376 -2.90 -25.60 -12.72
N ALA A 377 -1.99 -24.63 -12.74
CA ALA A 377 -0.64 -24.79 -13.29
C ALA A 377 0.15 -25.85 -12.51
N ALA A 378 0.08 -25.84 -11.17
CA ALA A 378 0.68 -26.87 -10.33
C ALA A 378 0.14 -28.27 -10.65
N CYS A 379 -1.16 -28.41 -10.90
CA CYS A 379 -1.74 -29.68 -11.36
C CYS A 379 -1.25 -30.13 -12.74
N GLN A 380 -0.63 -29.25 -13.51
CA GLN A 380 -0.03 -29.51 -14.83
C GLN A 380 1.49 -29.70 -14.75
N ASP A 381 2.03 -30.04 -13.57
CA ASP A 381 3.45 -30.22 -13.31
C ASP A 381 4.29 -28.90 -13.40
N GLU A 382 3.67 -27.72 -13.33
CA GLU A 382 4.37 -26.43 -13.30
C GLU A 382 4.48 -25.87 -11.87
N ILE A 383 5.70 -25.63 -11.37
CA ILE A 383 5.88 -25.02 -10.05
C ILE A 383 5.56 -23.51 -10.13
N PRO A 384 4.62 -22.99 -9.32
CA PRO A 384 4.33 -21.56 -9.30
C PRO A 384 5.56 -20.72 -8.96
N GLU A 385 5.84 -19.69 -9.75
CA GLU A 385 7.04 -18.84 -9.61
C GLU A 385 7.11 -18.18 -8.23
N LYS A 386 5.99 -17.64 -7.73
CA LYS A 386 5.89 -17.05 -6.39
C LYS A 386 6.26 -18.04 -5.29
N TRP A 387 5.95 -19.33 -5.46
CA TRP A 387 6.32 -20.37 -4.50
C TRP A 387 7.85 -20.53 -4.45
N LEU A 388 8.49 -20.61 -5.63
CA LEU A 388 9.94 -20.72 -5.76
C LEU A 388 10.67 -19.51 -5.18
N GLN A 389 10.22 -18.30 -5.48
CA GLN A 389 10.83 -17.07 -4.98
C GLN A 389 10.78 -16.99 -3.46
N VAL A 390 9.63 -17.30 -2.85
CA VAL A 390 9.49 -17.31 -1.38
C VAL A 390 10.34 -18.43 -0.76
N TYR A 391 10.41 -19.61 -1.39
CA TYR A 391 11.25 -20.70 -0.92
C TYR A 391 12.74 -20.33 -0.94
N GLN A 392 13.23 -19.69 -2.01
CA GLN A 392 14.61 -19.21 -2.12
C GLN A 392 14.99 -18.18 -1.04
N LYS A 393 14.03 -17.36 -0.60
CA LYS A 393 14.25 -16.40 0.50
C LYS A 393 14.36 -17.04 1.88
N PHE A 394 13.87 -18.26 2.04
CA PHE A 394 14.02 -19.03 3.28
C PHE A 394 15.32 -19.84 3.36
N LEU A 395 15.99 -20.04 2.23
CA LEU A 395 17.32 -20.65 2.14
C LEU A 395 18.40 -19.63 2.49
#